data_AF-A0A451DDQ1-F1
#
_entry.id   AF-A0A451DDQ1-F1
#
_cell.length_a   1.000
_cell.length_b   1.000
_cell.length_c   1.000
_cell.angle_alpha   90.00
_cell.angle_beta   90.00
_cell.angle_gamma   90.00
#
_symmetry.space_group_name_H-M   'P 1'
#
loop_
_entity.id
_entity.type
_entity.pdbx_description
1 polymer ?
#
loop_
_entity_poly.entity_id
_entity_poly.type
_entity_poly.pdbx_seq_one_letter_code
_entity_poly.pdbx_strand_id
1 'polypeptide(L)'
;MMQRKFLTIWISHIYNQFVIFVNKVNSSITLIKLLSKIYHFQFYYLYKLFSNAWLSTIVKNVVLFFSKNLQFITKYAKLNIISYPIFRLLVFFYGFFHNWGITIIFVTILVKIIMYPLTRLQYVSTLHMKALQPEIQKIKNQFCNDSRVINKKILSLYKFKKINPFFSFLSIMLQIPIFLSFYYVLVSSVELKNAPFIFWITDLSSYDPYYVLPICVILSILLTQYHELSYNNIIKKKNFLCIMPFLCTFFLFWLPSGLILYYITSNLMTFLQQWIIRRNFFKNNKYN
;
A
#
# COMPACT_ATOMS: atom_id res chain seq x y z
N MET A 1 14.33 21.33 -10.60
CA MET A 1 12.91 21.10 -10.94
C MET A 1 12.62 19.63 -10.76
N MET A 2 11.48 19.29 -10.15
CA MET A 2 11.13 17.89 -9.88
C MET A 2 9.89 17.49 -10.67
N GLN A 3 10.01 16.42 -11.46
CA GLN A 3 8.91 15.74 -12.12
C GLN A 3 8.73 14.34 -11.52
N ARG A 4 7.69 13.61 -11.94
CA ARG A 4 7.27 12.34 -11.29
C ARG A 4 8.40 11.30 -11.12
N LYS A 5 9.37 11.25 -12.05
CA LYS A 5 10.53 10.33 -12.03
C LYS A 5 11.89 11.01 -12.25
N PHE A 6 11.91 12.30 -12.54
CA PHE A 6 13.10 13.04 -12.93
C PHE A 6 13.35 14.22 -12.00
N LEU A 7 14.62 14.48 -11.72
CA LEU A 7 15.04 15.55 -10.86
C LEU A 7 16.19 16.28 -11.51
N THR A 8 16.00 17.59 -11.68
CA THR A 8 17.07 18.49 -12.09
C THR A 8 17.49 19.29 -10.87
N ILE A 9 18.76 19.15 -10.48
CA ILE A 9 19.35 19.91 -9.38
C ILE A 9 20.61 20.59 -9.91
N TRP A 10 20.76 21.84 -9.54
CA TRP A 10 22.00 22.58 -9.66
C TRP A 10 22.71 22.52 -8.31
N ILE A 11 23.89 21.92 -8.29
CA ILE A 11 24.72 21.84 -7.09
C ILE A 11 26.00 22.60 -7.39
N SER A 12 26.19 23.71 -6.69
CA SER A 12 27.45 24.45 -6.72
C SER A 12 28.37 23.88 -5.65
N HIS A 13 29.64 23.68 -6.00
CA HIS A 13 30.63 23.08 -5.10
C HIS A 13 31.23 24.07 -4.09
N ILE A 14 30.70 25.28 -4.04
CA ILE A 14 31.29 26.39 -3.29
C ILE A 14 30.64 26.47 -1.89
N TYR A 15 31.46 26.38 -0.84
CA TYR A 15 31.03 26.20 0.56
C TYR A 15 30.27 27.39 1.20
N ASN A 16 29.99 28.47 0.46
CA ASN A 16 29.44 29.70 1.02
C ASN A 16 27.97 29.94 0.65
N GLN A 17 27.22 30.40 1.66
CA GLN A 17 25.81 30.82 1.67
C GLN A 17 25.25 31.23 0.30
N PHE A 18 24.32 30.42 -0.22
CA PHE A 18 23.57 30.68 -1.44
C PHE A 18 22.27 31.42 -1.14
N VAL A 19 21.84 32.28 -2.05
CA VAL A 19 20.48 32.82 -2.06
C VAL A 19 19.71 32.15 -3.19
N ILE A 20 18.59 31.52 -2.83
CA ILE A 20 17.67 30.87 -3.77
C ILE A 20 16.59 31.88 -4.14
N PHE A 21 16.46 32.17 -5.43
CA PHE A 21 15.38 33.00 -5.96
C PHE A 21 14.38 32.14 -6.70
N VAL A 22 13.09 32.36 -6.42
CA VAL A 22 11.98 31.78 -7.17
C VAL A 22 11.20 32.93 -7.79
N ASN A 23 11.38 33.15 -9.08
CA ASN A 23 10.67 34.20 -9.82
C ASN A 23 9.64 33.57 -10.74
N LYS A 24 8.39 34.02 -10.64
CA LYS A 24 7.35 33.71 -11.62
C LYS A 24 7.48 34.71 -12.77
N VAL A 25 7.95 34.25 -13.93
CA VAL A 25 8.16 35.11 -15.10
C VAL A 25 6.84 35.40 -15.80
N ASN A 26 5.96 34.38 -15.89
CA ASN A 26 4.61 34.46 -16.46
C ASN A 26 3.66 33.51 -15.74
N SER A 27 2.36 33.48 -16.10
CA SER A 27 1.36 32.58 -15.52
C SER A 27 1.76 31.09 -15.60
N SER A 28 2.49 30.69 -16.64
CA SER A 28 2.93 29.32 -16.93
C SER A 28 4.41 29.02 -16.63
N ILE A 29 5.25 30.02 -16.40
CA ILE A 29 6.71 29.85 -16.29
C ILE A 29 7.21 30.32 -14.92
N THR A 30 7.83 29.39 -14.19
CA THR A 30 8.52 29.65 -12.92
C THR A 30 10.01 29.36 -13.09
N LEU A 31 10.85 30.35 -12.76
CA LEU A 31 12.30 30.23 -12.76
C LEU A 31 12.81 30.08 -11.34
N ILE A 32 13.67 29.09 -11.14
CA ILE A 32 14.40 28.88 -9.89
C ILE A 32 15.87 29.15 -10.19
N LYS A 33 16.46 30.14 -9.51
CA LYS A 33 17.87 30.53 -9.66
C LYS A 33 18.61 30.34 -8.35
N LEU A 34 19.84 29.85 -8.44
CA LEU A 34 20.81 29.80 -7.36
C LEU A 34 21.89 30.84 -7.64
N LEU A 35 21.99 31.86 -6.79
CA LEU A 35 23.02 32.88 -6.89
C LEU A 35 24.07 32.64 -5.80
N SER A 36 25.33 32.56 -6.21
CA SER A 36 26.47 32.60 -5.29
C SER A 36 26.76 34.04 -4.90
N LYS A 37 27.37 34.24 -3.71
CA LYS A 37 27.91 35.55 -3.36
C LYS A 37 28.98 35.99 -4.39
N ILE A 38 29.09 37.31 -4.54
CA ILE A 38 30.09 37.95 -5.40
C ILE A 38 31.48 37.64 -4.84
N TYR A 39 32.40 37.17 -5.69
CA TYR A 39 33.79 36.94 -5.34
C TYR A 39 34.64 38.10 -5.85
N HIS A 40 35.47 38.67 -4.98
CA HIS A 40 36.52 39.60 -5.38
C HIS A 40 37.78 38.80 -5.70
N PHE A 41 38.21 38.83 -6.96
CA PHE A 41 39.39 38.12 -7.43
C PHE A 41 40.61 39.06 -7.48
N GLN A 42 41.76 38.60 -6.99
CA GLN A 42 43.03 39.34 -7.11
C GLN A 42 43.71 39.02 -8.44
N PHE A 43 44.35 40.01 -9.07
CA PHE A 43 44.81 39.98 -10.47
C PHE A 43 45.92 38.95 -10.78
N TYR A 44 46.55 38.34 -9.77
CA TYR A 44 47.73 37.47 -9.93
C TYR A 44 47.45 35.97 -9.79
N TYR A 45 46.20 35.55 -9.54
CA TYR A 45 45.86 34.13 -9.34
C TYR A 45 44.88 33.62 -10.41
N LEU A 46 45.11 32.38 -10.86
CA LEU A 46 44.19 31.63 -11.71
C LEU A 46 43.10 30.98 -10.86
N TYR A 47 41.87 31.47 -10.97
CA TYR A 47 40.70 30.91 -10.27
C TYR A 47 39.89 30.03 -11.22
N LYS A 48 39.57 28.80 -10.80
CA LYS A 48 38.63 27.91 -11.50
C LYS A 48 37.34 27.81 -10.69
N LEU A 49 36.24 28.26 -11.29
CA LEU A 49 34.89 28.07 -10.75
C LEU A 49 34.25 26.85 -11.41
N PHE A 50 33.76 25.92 -10.59
CA PHE A 50 33.04 24.73 -11.06
C PHE A 50 31.58 24.81 -10.62
N SER A 51 30.67 24.59 -11.56
CA SER A 51 29.26 24.35 -11.27
C SER A 51 28.83 23.06 -11.95
N ASN A 52 28.16 22.18 -11.20
CA ASN A 52 27.71 20.90 -11.70
C ASN A 52 26.19 20.95 -11.86
N ALA A 53 25.72 20.88 -13.10
CA ALA A 53 24.31 20.70 -13.41
C ALA A 53 24.02 19.20 -13.52
N TRP A 54 23.13 18.68 -12.67
CA TRP A 54 22.73 17.27 -12.70
C TRP A 54 21.30 17.13 -13.20
N LEU A 55 21.17 16.41 -14.32
CA LEU A 55 19.92 15.89 -14.85
C LEU A 55 19.94 14.38 -14.69
N SER A 56 19.27 13.86 -13.66
CA SER A 56 19.19 12.42 -13.45
C SER A 56 17.76 11.97 -13.19
N THR A 57 17.52 10.69 -13.42
CA THR A 57 16.40 10.00 -12.78
C THR A 57 16.57 10.05 -11.26
N ILE A 58 15.45 10.01 -10.54
CA ILE A 58 15.46 10.01 -9.07
C ILE A 58 15.91 8.64 -8.58
N VAL A 59 17.22 8.38 -8.65
CA VAL A 59 17.85 7.18 -8.07
C VAL A 59 18.43 7.57 -6.73
N LYS A 60 17.93 6.94 -5.66
CA LYS A 60 18.21 7.36 -4.28
C LYS A 60 19.71 7.33 -3.92
N ASN A 61 20.46 6.35 -4.44
CA ASN A 61 21.90 6.23 -4.19
C ASN A 61 22.68 7.44 -4.75
N VAL A 62 22.26 7.97 -5.89
CA VAL A 62 22.87 9.18 -6.48
C VAL A 62 22.47 10.42 -5.66
N VAL A 63 21.20 10.53 -5.26
CA VAL A 63 20.69 11.67 -4.47
C VAL A 63 21.32 11.73 -3.06
N LEU A 64 21.57 10.57 -2.44
CA LEU A 64 22.20 10.43 -1.12
C LEU A 64 23.66 10.90 -1.10
N PHE A 65 24.38 10.73 -2.21
CA PHE A 65 25.76 11.21 -2.36
C PHE A 65 25.85 12.75 -2.22
N PHE A 66 24.80 13.46 -2.65
CA PHE A 66 24.82 14.92 -2.75
C PHE A 66 24.33 15.66 -1.51
N SER A 67 23.31 15.17 -0.80
CA SER A 67 23.01 15.65 0.56
C SER A 67 22.07 14.72 1.32
N LYS A 68 22.27 14.62 2.64
CA LYS A 68 21.42 13.84 3.55
C LYS A 68 19.96 14.32 3.56
N ASN A 69 19.69 15.60 3.28
CA ASN A 69 18.35 16.20 3.32
C ASN A 69 17.52 16.01 2.04
N LEU A 70 18.14 15.67 0.89
CA LEU A 70 17.40 15.39 -0.34
C LEU A 70 16.62 14.06 -0.29
N GLN A 71 16.81 13.24 0.75
CA GLN A 71 16.03 12.01 0.98
C GLN A 71 14.52 12.26 1.07
N PHE A 72 14.12 13.47 1.51
CA PHE A 72 12.72 13.85 1.68
C PHE A 72 12.03 14.30 0.38
N ILE A 73 12.77 14.43 -0.73
CA ILE A 73 12.26 15.02 -1.98
C ILE A 73 11.47 14.00 -2.80
N THR A 74 11.78 12.71 -2.69
CA THR A 74 10.92 11.66 -3.23
C THR A 74 9.51 11.76 -2.64
N LYS A 75 8.48 11.69 -3.48
CA LYS A 75 7.02 11.80 -3.16
C LYS A 75 6.47 10.77 -2.16
N TYR A 76 7.32 10.13 -1.37
CA TYR A 76 6.94 9.30 -0.23
C TYR A 76 6.28 10.13 0.90
N ALA A 77 6.40 11.47 0.86
CA ALA A 77 6.20 12.43 1.96
C ALA A 77 5.02 12.20 2.92
N LYS A 78 3.86 11.69 2.47
CA LYS A 78 2.69 11.51 3.35
C LYS A 78 2.69 10.19 4.13
N LEU A 79 3.42 9.17 3.66
CA LEU A 79 3.50 7.82 4.27
C LEU A 79 4.95 7.31 4.39
N ASN A 80 5.93 8.22 4.48
CA ASN A 80 7.37 7.91 4.54
C ASN A 80 7.71 6.78 5.52
N ILE A 81 7.10 6.83 6.71
CA ILE A 81 7.37 5.92 7.83
C ILE A 81 7.14 4.45 7.42
N ILE A 82 6.14 4.18 6.57
CA ILE A 82 5.76 2.82 6.16
C ILE A 82 6.32 2.49 4.77
N SER A 83 6.33 3.46 3.86
CA SER A 83 6.80 3.25 2.48
C SER A 83 8.32 3.03 2.40
N TYR A 84 9.11 3.74 3.20
CA TYR A 84 10.57 3.62 3.23
C TYR A 84 11.06 2.20 3.61
N PRO A 85 10.60 1.57 4.71
CA PRO A 85 11.04 0.22 5.06
C PRO A 85 10.58 -0.81 4.03
N ILE A 86 9.38 -0.68 3.47
CA ILE A 86 8.89 -1.57 2.40
C ILE A 86 9.79 -1.48 1.17
N PHE A 87 10.15 -0.28 0.72
CA PHE A 87 11.09 -0.10 -0.40
C PHE A 87 12.46 -0.72 -0.10
N ARG A 88 13.00 -0.51 1.11
CA ARG A 88 14.28 -1.09 1.51
C ARG A 88 14.24 -2.62 1.48
N LEU A 89 13.15 -3.22 1.95
CA LEU A 89 12.94 -4.67 1.87
C LEU A 89 12.87 -5.15 0.41
N LEU A 90 12.15 -4.44 -0.46
CA LEU A 90 12.08 -4.77 -1.89
C LEU A 90 13.47 -4.73 -2.54
N VAL A 91 14.24 -3.66 -2.38
CA VAL A 91 15.60 -3.56 -2.94
C VAL A 91 16.51 -4.64 -2.37
N PHE A 92 16.42 -4.93 -1.07
CA PHE A 92 17.20 -5.98 -0.43
C PHE A 92 16.92 -7.36 -1.03
N PHE A 93 15.64 -7.75 -1.14
CA PHE A 93 15.26 -9.04 -1.72
C PHE A 93 15.45 -9.12 -3.23
N TYR A 94 15.38 -7.99 -3.93
CA TYR A 94 15.72 -7.92 -5.34
C TYR A 94 17.17 -8.32 -5.60
N GLY A 95 18.10 -7.97 -4.71
CA GLY A 95 19.50 -8.40 -4.79
C GLY A 95 19.71 -9.92 -4.76
N PHE A 96 18.72 -10.68 -4.27
CA PHE A 96 18.76 -12.15 -4.31
C PHE A 96 18.04 -12.70 -5.55
N PHE A 97 16.81 -12.27 -5.79
CA PHE A 97 15.97 -12.85 -6.85
C PHE A 97 16.27 -12.31 -8.25
N HIS A 98 16.79 -11.09 -8.36
CA HIS A 98 16.98 -10.35 -9.62
C HIS A 98 15.70 -10.19 -10.46
N ASN A 99 14.52 -10.46 -9.89
CA ASN A 99 13.23 -10.31 -10.52
C ASN A 99 12.28 -9.54 -9.59
N TRP A 100 11.82 -8.38 -10.05
CA TRP A 100 10.99 -7.47 -9.27
C TRP A 100 9.63 -8.07 -8.89
N GLY A 101 8.99 -8.84 -9.75
CA GLY A 101 7.70 -9.42 -9.42
C GLY A 101 7.80 -10.53 -8.38
N ILE A 102 8.81 -11.40 -8.48
CA ILE A 102 9.10 -12.42 -7.43
C ILE A 102 9.40 -11.73 -6.11
N THR A 103 10.19 -10.66 -6.16
CA THR A 103 10.51 -9.83 -4.99
C THR A 103 9.25 -9.26 -4.34
N ILE A 104 8.30 -8.74 -5.14
CA ILE A 104 7.02 -8.26 -4.62
C ILE A 104 6.26 -9.41 -3.95
N ILE A 105 6.10 -10.58 -4.60
CA ILE A 105 5.41 -11.74 -4.00
C ILE A 105 6.04 -12.12 -2.66
N PHE A 106 7.37 -12.17 -2.59
CA PHE A 106 8.07 -12.61 -1.40
C PHE A 106 7.93 -11.61 -0.24
N VAL A 107 8.13 -10.31 -0.52
CA VAL A 107 7.98 -9.25 0.49
C VAL A 107 6.55 -9.22 1.02
N THR A 108 5.55 -9.48 0.19
CA THR A 108 4.14 -9.41 0.60
C THR A 108 3.76 -10.58 1.49
N ILE A 109 4.25 -11.79 1.18
CA ILE A 109 4.18 -12.96 2.07
C ILE A 109 4.84 -12.65 3.41
N LEU A 110 6.06 -12.09 3.40
CA LEU A 110 6.81 -11.76 4.62
C LEU A 110 6.04 -10.75 5.49
N VAL A 111 5.53 -9.67 4.91
CA VAL A 111 4.72 -8.68 5.63
C VAL A 111 3.47 -9.33 6.22
N LYS A 112 2.79 -10.21 5.47
CA LYS A 112 1.60 -10.94 5.96
C LYS A 112 1.92 -11.90 7.11
N ILE A 113 3.10 -12.51 7.11
CA ILE A 113 3.57 -13.38 8.20
C ILE A 113 3.84 -12.55 9.46
N ILE A 114 4.54 -11.42 9.35
CA ILE A 114 4.78 -10.51 10.48
C ILE A 114 3.46 -10.02 11.08
N MET A 115 2.46 -9.78 10.23
CA MET A 115 1.13 -9.34 10.63
C MET A 115 0.19 -10.48 11.07
N TYR A 116 0.64 -11.73 11.03
CA TYR A 116 -0.17 -12.90 11.41
C TYR A 116 -0.80 -12.83 12.81
N PRO A 117 -0.09 -12.47 13.90
CA PRO A 117 -0.71 -12.41 15.23
C PRO A 117 -1.89 -11.43 15.27
N LEU A 118 -1.74 -10.28 14.61
CA LEU A 118 -2.79 -9.28 14.54
C LEU A 118 -3.99 -9.76 13.71
N THR A 119 -3.74 -10.29 12.50
CA THR A 119 -4.80 -10.81 11.63
C THR A 119 -5.55 -11.98 12.27
N ARG A 120 -4.87 -12.82 13.07
CA ARG A 120 -5.50 -13.87 13.86
C ARG A 120 -6.49 -13.31 14.89
N LEU A 121 -6.09 -12.30 15.67
CA LEU A 121 -6.98 -11.65 16.65
C LEU A 121 -8.23 -11.06 15.96
N GLN A 122 -8.01 -10.37 14.83
CA GLN A 122 -9.09 -9.81 14.03
C GLN A 122 -10.05 -10.90 13.56
N TYR A 123 -9.54 -11.97 12.93
CA TYR A 123 -10.37 -13.02 12.34
C TYR A 123 -11.10 -13.85 13.40
N VAL A 124 -10.48 -14.18 14.53
CA VAL A 124 -11.15 -14.88 15.65
C VAL A 124 -12.33 -14.06 16.17
N SER A 125 -12.20 -12.73 16.28
CA SER A 125 -13.33 -11.87 16.66
C SER A 125 -14.50 -11.98 15.68
N THR A 126 -14.22 -12.05 14.38
CA THR A 126 -15.26 -12.20 13.36
C THR A 126 -15.97 -13.56 13.46
N LEU A 127 -15.25 -14.63 13.79
CA LEU A 127 -15.83 -15.97 13.96
C LEU A 127 -16.79 -16.00 15.15
N HIS A 128 -16.41 -15.40 16.28
CA HIS A 128 -17.30 -15.27 17.43
C HIS A 128 -18.56 -14.44 17.11
N MET A 129 -18.44 -13.33 16.38
CA MET A 129 -19.61 -12.56 15.94
C MET A 129 -20.49 -13.36 14.97
N LYS A 130 -19.90 -14.17 14.08
CA LYS A 130 -20.65 -15.07 13.20
C LYS A 130 -21.43 -16.10 13.99
N ALA A 131 -20.86 -16.66 15.06
CA ALA A 131 -21.56 -17.61 15.95
C ALA A 131 -22.79 -16.99 16.65
N LEU A 132 -22.79 -15.67 16.89
CA LEU A 132 -23.92 -14.95 17.51
C LEU A 132 -25.01 -14.51 16.52
N GLN A 133 -24.82 -14.68 15.21
CA GLN A 133 -25.83 -14.31 14.21
C GLN A 133 -27.25 -14.83 14.49
N PRO A 134 -27.48 -16.08 14.93
CA PRO A 134 -28.85 -16.53 15.24
C PRO A 134 -29.47 -15.76 16.42
N GLU A 135 -28.72 -15.46 17.48
CA GLU A 135 -29.21 -14.65 18.62
C GLU A 135 -29.52 -13.21 18.17
N ILE A 136 -28.67 -12.63 17.32
CA ILE A 136 -28.89 -11.32 16.72
C ILE A 136 -30.14 -11.31 15.83
N GLN A 137 -30.39 -12.38 15.07
CA GLN A 137 -31.60 -12.52 14.26
C GLN A 137 -32.86 -12.61 15.14
N LYS A 138 -32.82 -13.32 16.27
CA LYS A 138 -33.92 -13.35 17.24
C LYS A 138 -34.23 -11.95 17.78
N ILE A 139 -33.21 -11.18 18.16
CA ILE A 139 -33.38 -9.78 18.61
C ILE A 139 -34.03 -8.93 17.51
N LYS A 140 -33.56 -9.04 16.26
CA LYS A 140 -34.12 -8.29 15.14
C LYS A 140 -35.58 -8.62 14.88
N ASN A 141 -35.95 -9.91 14.94
CA ASN A 141 -37.32 -10.36 14.74
C ASN A 141 -38.26 -9.92 15.88
N GLN A 142 -37.74 -9.81 17.11
CA GLN A 142 -38.54 -9.36 18.27
C GLN A 142 -38.77 -7.84 18.28
N PHE A 143 -37.83 -7.04 17.78
CA PHE A 143 -37.84 -5.58 17.91
C PHE A 143 -37.92 -4.84 16.56
N CYS A 144 -38.56 -5.45 15.54
CA CYS A 144 -38.59 -5.01 14.14
C CYS A 144 -38.76 -3.50 13.91
N ASN A 145 -39.50 -2.79 14.76
CA ASN A 145 -39.87 -1.39 14.56
C ASN A 145 -38.85 -0.38 15.13
N ASP A 146 -37.95 -0.79 16.05
CA ASP A 146 -37.05 0.13 16.76
C ASP A 146 -35.56 -0.16 16.54
N SER A 147 -34.99 0.46 15.50
CA SER A 147 -33.56 0.35 15.18
C SER A 147 -32.64 0.74 16.35
N ARG A 148 -33.04 1.73 17.16
CA ARG A 148 -32.27 2.17 18.34
C ARG A 148 -32.22 1.08 19.42
N VAL A 149 -33.37 0.45 19.70
CA VAL A 149 -33.48 -0.62 20.71
C VAL A 149 -32.74 -1.86 20.23
N ILE A 150 -32.87 -2.22 18.96
CA ILE A 150 -32.11 -3.31 18.32
C ILE A 150 -30.61 -3.11 18.53
N ASN A 151 -30.07 -1.93 18.17
CA ASN A 151 -28.64 -1.66 18.28
C ASN A 151 -28.16 -1.71 19.74
N LYS A 152 -28.94 -1.17 20.69
CA LYS A 152 -28.61 -1.23 22.12
C LYS A 152 -28.55 -2.67 22.64
N LYS A 153 -29.50 -3.53 22.24
CA LYS A 153 -29.54 -4.95 22.62
C LYS A 153 -28.42 -5.77 21.99
N ILE A 154 -28.08 -5.51 20.73
CA ILE A 154 -26.93 -6.14 20.07
C ILE A 154 -25.64 -5.77 20.80
N LEU A 155 -25.45 -4.50 21.16
CA LEU A 155 -24.28 -4.05 21.90
C LEU A 155 -24.21 -4.66 23.31
N SER A 156 -25.34 -4.76 24.02
CA SER A 156 -25.35 -5.43 25.32
C SER A 156 -25.02 -6.92 25.19
N LEU A 157 -25.54 -7.60 24.17
CA LEU A 157 -25.22 -9.00 23.88
C LEU A 157 -23.73 -9.21 23.63
N TYR A 158 -23.08 -8.33 22.85
CA TYR A 158 -21.63 -8.37 22.65
C TYR A 158 -20.86 -8.17 23.96
N LYS A 159 -21.30 -7.24 24.82
CA LYS A 159 -20.70 -7.03 26.15
C LYS A 159 -20.86 -8.26 27.05
N PHE A 160 -22.05 -8.86 27.10
CA PHE A 160 -22.33 -10.06 27.90
C PHE A 160 -21.47 -11.25 27.46
N LYS A 161 -21.32 -11.46 26.15
CA LYS A 161 -20.47 -12.53 25.59
C LYS A 161 -18.98 -12.15 25.56
N LYS A 162 -18.59 -10.98 26.09
CA LYS A 162 -17.21 -10.44 26.09
C LYS A 162 -16.55 -10.42 24.70
N ILE A 163 -17.34 -10.16 23.65
CA ILE A 163 -16.85 -10.06 22.27
C ILE A 163 -16.67 -8.59 21.92
N ASN A 164 -15.48 -8.22 21.48
CA ASN A 164 -15.17 -6.85 21.08
C ASN A 164 -15.40 -6.67 19.57
N PRO A 165 -16.44 -5.93 19.13
CA PRO A 165 -16.71 -5.69 17.72
C PRO A 165 -15.64 -4.83 17.04
N PHE A 166 -14.84 -4.09 17.82
CA PHE A 166 -13.86 -3.16 17.27
C PHE A 166 -12.67 -3.89 16.59
N PHE A 167 -12.36 -5.13 16.99
CA PHE A 167 -11.31 -5.90 16.32
C PHE A 167 -11.64 -6.25 14.87
N SER A 168 -12.92 -6.27 14.48
CA SER A 168 -13.31 -6.63 13.11
C SER A 168 -12.99 -5.53 12.09
N PHE A 169 -13.07 -4.25 12.45
CA PHE A 169 -12.71 -3.17 11.51
C PHE A 169 -11.20 -2.88 11.48
N LEU A 170 -10.44 -3.37 12.46
CA LEU A 170 -9.00 -3.11 12.58
C LEU A 170 -8.22 -3.61 11.35
N SER A 171 -8.70 -4.66 10.69
CA SER A 171 -8.12 -5.18 9.44
C SER A 171 -8.12 -4.14 8.34
N ILE A 172 -9.27 -3.48 8.12
CA ILE A 172 -9.44 -2.47 7.06
C ILE A 172 -8.58 -1.25 7.35
N MET A 173 -8.55 -0.77 8.60
CA MET A 173 -7.77 0.40 8.97
C MET A 173 -6.27 0.21 8.75
N LEU A 174 -5.76 -1.00 8.96
CA LEU A 174 -4.35 -1.28 8.81
C LEU A 174 -3.97 -1.68 7.37
N GLN A 175 -4.90 -2.25 6.61
CA GLN A 175 -4.68 -2.63 5.21
C GLN A 175 -4.55 -1.42 4.28
N ILE A 176 -5.35 -0.37 4.47
CA ILE A 176 -5.34 0.83 3.60
C ILE A 176 -3.96 1.52 3.60
N PRO A 177 -3.33 1.84 4.75
CA PRO A 177 -1.99 2.43 4.78
C PRO A 177 -0.93 1.57 4.10
N ILE A 178 -0.96 0.25 4.30
CA ILE A 178 0.02 -0.67 3.71
C ILE A 178 -0.17 -0.72 2.19
N PHE A 179 -1.41 -0.80 1.72
CA PHE A 179 -1.72 -0.76 0.29
C PHE A 179 -1.24 0.55 -0.35
N LEU A 180 -1.54 1.69 0.28
CA LEU A 180 -1.06 2.99 -0.18
C LEU A 180 0.47 3.06 -0.18
N SER A 181 1.14 2.48 0.82
CA SER A 181 2.60 2.40 0.85
C SER A 181 3.16 1.61 -0.32
N PHE A 182 2.64 0.41 -0.60
CA PHE A 182 3.03 -0.34 -1.81
C PHE A 182 2.77 0.46 -3.08
N TYR A 183 1.61 1.11 -3.20
CA TYR A 183 1.30 1.98 -4.33
C TYR A 183 2.33 3.10 -4.52
N TYR A 184 2.62 3.87 -3.46
CA TYR A 184 3.60 4.95 -3.54
C TYR A 184 5.00 4.44 -3.87
N VAL A 185 5.40 3.30 -3.30
CA VAL A 185 6.69 2.67 -3.60
C VAL A 185 6.78 2.31 -5.06
N LEU A 186 5.84 1.52 -5.58
CA LEU A 186 5.87 1.02 -6.96
C LEU A 186 5.78 2.14 -8.01
N VAL A 187 5.00 3.19 -7.74
CA VAL A 187 4.84 4.31 -8.67
C VAL A 187 6.02 5.28 -8.64
N SER A 188 6.68 5.44 -7.49
CA SER A 188 7.77 6.41 -7.30
C SER A 188 9.14 5.83 -7.61
N SER A 189 9.32 4.52 -7.47
CA SER A 189 10.56 3.82 -7.79
C SER A 189 10.84 3.90 -9.29
N VAL A 190 12.02 4.41 -9.63
CA VAL A 190 12.51 4.41 -11.01
C VAL A 190 12.93 3.00 -11.41
N GLU A 191 13.39 2.22 -10.44
CA GLU A 191 13.94 0.87 -10.61
C GLU A 191 12.93 -0.15 -11.16
N LEU A 192 11.64 0.09 -10.89
CA LEU A 192 10.54 -0.76 -11.36
C LEU A 192 10.00 -0.34 -12.73
N LYS A 193 10.50 0.76 -13.32
CA LYS A 193 10.10 1.18 -14.66
C LYS A 193 10.67 0.21 -15.69
N ASN A 194 9.83 -0.32 -16.57
CA ASN A 194 10.18 -1.31 -17.58
C ASN A 194 10.75 -2.60 -16.96
N ALA A 195 10.40 -2.89 -15.70
CA ALA A 195 10.84 -4.11 -15.04
C ALA A 195 9.95 -5.28 -15.48
N PRO A 196 10.48 -6.29 -16.17
CA PRO A 196 9.71 -7.47 -16.54
C PRO A 196 9.44 -8.35 -15.32
N PHE A 197 8.35 -9.09 -15.36
CA PHE A 197 8.07 -10.15 -14.41
C PHE A 197 8.19 -11.52 -15.07
N ILE A 198 7.08 -12.09 -15.55
CA ILE A 198 6.96 -13.41 -16.17
C ILE A 198 5.79 -13.34 -17.19
N PHE A 199 5.85 -14.17 -18.23
CA PHE A 199 4.84 -14.30 -19.29
C PHE A 199 4.59 -12.99 -20.04
N TRP A 200 3.38 -12.44 -19.98
CA TRP A 200 2.95 -11.24 -20.71
C TRP A 200 3.27 -9.93 -19.97
N ILE A 201 3.76 -9.99 -18.73
CA ILE A 201 4.03 -8.80 -17.91
C ILE A 201 5.44 -8.30 -18.20
N THR A 202 5.53 -7.32 -19.10
CA THR A 202 6.79 -6.70 -19.53
C THR A 202 7.16 -5.45 -18.71
N ASP A 203 6.20 -4.79 -18.09
CA ASP A 203 6.43 -3.62 -17.22
C ASP A 203 5.53 -3.67 -15.98
N LEU A 204 6.15 -3.81 -14.81
CA LEU A 204 5.48 -3.80 -13.51
C LEU A 204 4.94 -2.41 -13.11
N SER A 205 5.43 -1.35 -13.76
CA SER A 205 5.04 0.03 -13.46
C SER A 205 3.85 0.55 -14.30
N SER A 206 3.50 -0.16 -15.37
CA SER A 206 2.32 0.11 -16.21
C SER A 206 1.15 -0.81 -15.84
N TYR A 207 -0.04 -0.52 -16.34
CA TYR A 207 -1.18 -1.43 -16.24
C TYR A 207 -0.93 -2.73 -17.03
N ASP A 208 -1.72 -3.77 -16.75
CA ASP A 208 -1.65 -5.05 -17.47
C ASP A 208 -2.31 -4.93 -18.85
N PRO A 209 -1.56 -5.07 -19.97
CA PRO A 209 -2.11 -4.88 -21.31
C PRO A 209 -3.20 -5.90 -21.68
N TYR A 210 -3.18 -7.10 -21.09
CA TYR A 210 -4.13 -8.17 -21.38
C TYR A 210 -5.22 -8.33 -20.31
N TYR A 211 -5.16 -7.53 -19.24
CA TYR A 211 -6.12 -7.53 -18.13
C TYR A 211 -6.35 -8.90 -17.46
N VAL A 212 -5.40 -9.82 -17.59
CA VAL A 212 -5.45 -11.14 -16.94
C VAL A 212 -5.32 -10.99 -15.43
N LEU A 213 -4.44 -10.10 -14.94
CA LEU A 213 -4.25 -9.84 -13.52
C LEU A 213 -5.52 -9.31 -12.83
N PRO A 214 -6.24 -8.31 -13.35
CA PRO A 214 -7.57 -7.92 -12.84
C PRO A 214 -8.56 -9.09 -12.71
N ILE A 215 -8.61 -10.00 -13.68
CA ILE A 215 -9.49 -11.18 -13.62
C ILE A 215 -9.05 -12.10 -12.47
N CYS A 216 -7.73 -12.31 -12.30
CA CYS A 216 -7.19 -13.03 -11.16
C CYS A 216 -7.52 -12.35 -9.82
N VAL A 217 -7.62 -11.02 -9.77
CA VAL A 217 -8.09 -10.31 -8.57
C VAL A 217 -9.53 -10.69 -8.24
N ILE A 218 -10.44 -10.67 -9.21
CA ILE A 218 -11.84 -11.09 -9.00
C ILE A 218 -11.87 -12.48 -8.39
N LEU A 219 -11.14 -13.42 -8.99
CA LEU A 219 -11.06 -14.80 -8.49
C LEU A 219 -10.50 -14.85 -7.06
N SER A 220 -9.44 -14.10 -6.77
CA SER A 220 -8.83 -14.05 -5.42
C SER A 220 -9.80 -13.51 -4.36
N ILE A 221 -10.58 -12.48 -4.68
CA ILE A 221 -11.57 -11.91 -3.78
C ILE A 221 -12.72 -12.91 -3.60
N LEU A 222 -13.23 -13.52 -4.66
CA LEU A 222 -14.29 -14.52 -4.58
C LEU A 222 -13.87 -15.73 -3.73
N LEU A 223 -12.61 -16.17 -3.83
CA LEU A 223 -12.07 -17.24 -2.99
C LEU A 223 -12.07 -16.87 -1.49
N THR A 224 -11.60 -15.67 -1.15
CA THR A 224 -11.66 -15.18 0.24
C THR A 224 -13.10 -15.05 0.75
N GLN A 225 -14.00 -14.52 -0.09
CA GLN A 225 -15.42 -14.37 0.25
C GLN A 225 -16.09 -15.72 0.47
N TYR A 226 -15.88 -16.69 -0.42
CA TYR A 226 -16.46 -18.04 -0.30
C TYR A 226 -16.14 -18.65 1.07
N HIS A 227 -14.93 -18.44 1.56
CA HIS A 227 -14.50 -18.94 2.86
C HIS A 227 -15.14 -18.21 4.05
N GLU A 228 -15.56 -16.96 3.87
CA GLU A 228 -16.25 -16.18 4.89
C GLU A 228 -17.76 -16.42 4.96
N LEU A 229 -18.37 -17.02 3.94
CA LEU A 229 -19.81 -17.22 3.88
C LEU A 229 -20.28 -18.27 4.90
N SER A 230 -21.00 -17.79 5.93
CA SER A 230 -22.02 -18.58 6.61
C SER A 230 -23.29 -18.55 5.75
N TYR A 231 -23.80 -19.73 5.41
CA TYR A 231 -24.88 -20.03 4.46
C TYR A 231 -26.13 -19.12 4.58
N ASN A 232 -26.43 -18.57 5.76
CA ASN A 232 -27.70 -17.90 6.06
C ASN A 232 -27.79 -16.41 5.65
N ASN A 233 -26.70 -15.72 5.32
CA ASN A 233 -26.75 -14.30 4.89
C ASN A 233 -26.68 -14.09 3.38
N ILE A 234 -26.51 -15.17 2.62
CA ILE A 234 -26.32 -15.13 1.17
C ILE A 234 -27.58 -14.57 0.50
N ILE A 235 -28.78 -14.88 0.99
CA ILE A 235 -30.04 -14.56 0.28
C ILE A 235 -30.53 -13.13 0.55
N LYS A 236 -30.22 -12.53 1.71
CA LYS A 236 -30.66 -11.16 2.08
C LYS A 236 -29.64 -10.05 1.80
N LYS A 237 -28.38 -10.38 1.45
CA LYS A 237 -27.30 -9.45 1.07
C LYS A 237 -26.61 -9.81 -0.26
N LYS A 238 -27.26 -10.66 -1.07
CA LYS A 238 -26.71 -11.27 -2.30
C LYS A 238 -26.20 -10.24 -3.30
N ASN A 239 -26.94 -9.14 -3.47
CA ASN A 239 -26.63 -8.18 -4.53
C ASN A 239 -25.34 -7.39 -4.24
N PHE A 240 -25.18 -6.84 -3.03
CA PHE A 240 -24.00 -6.01 -2.72
C PHE A 240 -22.70 -6.82 -2.59
N LEU A 241 -22.77 -8.02 -2.00
CA LEU A 241 -21.58 -8.86 -1.78
C LEU A 241 -21.00 -9.39 -3.10
N CYS A 242 -21.86 -9.75 -4.06
CA CYS A 242 -21.43 -10.22 -5.37
C CYS A 242 -20.91 -9.09 -6.28
N ILE A 243 -21.39 -7.85 -6.09
CA ILE A 243 -20.97 -6.69 -6.91
C ILE A 243 -19.61 -6.12 -6.45
N MET A 244 -19.29 -6.22 -5.16
CA MET A 244 -18.08 -5.63 -4.57
C MET A 244 -16.76 -6.04 -5.26
N PRO A 245 -16.51 -7.33 -5.59
CA PRO A 245 -15.29 -7.74 -6.29
C PRO A 245 -15.14 -7.06 -7.66
N PHE A 246 -16.24 -6.89 -8.40
CA PHE A 246 -16.24 -6.23 -9.70
C PHE A 246 -15.94 -4.73 -9.57
N LEU A 247 -16.56 -4.04 -8.60
CA LEU A 247 -16.27 -2.63 -8.32
C LEU A 247 -14.81 -2.41 -7.92
N CYS A 248 -14.27 -3.26 -7.04
CA CYS A 248 -12.88 -3.17 -6.61
C CYS A 248 -11.91 -3.42 -7.79
N THR A 249 -12.22 -4.40 -8.62
CA THR A 249 -11.40 -4.72 -9.79
C THR A 249 -11.43 -3.62 -10.83
N PHE A 250 -12.60 -3.00 -11.06
CA PHE A 250 -12.73 -1.85 -11.95
C PHE A 250 -11.82 -0.69 -11.52
N PHE A 251 -11.70 -0.43 -10.22
CA PHE A 251 -10.75 0.55 -9.69
C PHE A 251 -9.28 0.13 -9.91
N LEU A 252 -8.95 -1.14 -9.68
CA LEU A 252 -7.59 -1.66 -9.83
C LEU A 252 -7.13 -1.78 -11.30
N PHE A 253 -8.06 -1.77 -12.25
CA PHE A 253 -7.81 -1.90 -13.68
C PHE A 253 -6.82 -0.87 -14.23
N TRP A 254 -6.85 0.35 -13.69
CA TRP A 254 -6.01 1.48 -14.12
C TRP A 254 -4.67 1.57 -13.38
N LEU A 255 -4.41 0.65 -12.45
CA LEU A 255 -3.26 0.69 -11.57
C LEU A 255 -2.09 -0.15 -12.12
N PRO A 256 -0.85 0.08 -11.66
CA PRO A 256 0.30 -0.69 -12.08
C PRO A 256 0.14 -2.18 -11.80
N SER A 257 0.55 -3.02 -12.75
CA SER A 257 0.47 -4.48 -12.69
C SER A 257 1.21 -5.06 -11.47
N GLY A 258 2.33 -4.44 -11.04
CA GLY A 258 3.02 -4.81 -9.81
C GLY A 258 2.18 -4.61 -8.55
N LEU A 259 1.30 -3.60 -8.51
CA LEU A 259 0.39 -3.38 -7.39
C LEU A 259 -0.73 -4.43 -7.39
N ILE A 260 -1.23 -4.78 -8.58
CA ILE A 260 -2.26 -5.81 -8.75
C ILE A 260 -1.70 -7.16 -8.29
N LEU A 261 -0.45 -7.49 -8.67
CA LEU A 261 0.25 -8.69 -8.23
C LEU A 261 0.45 -8.73 -6.71
N TYR A 262 0.81 -7.61 -6.08
CA TYR A 262 0.78 -7.49 -4.62
C TYR A 262 -0.63 -7.78 -4.06
N TYR A 263 -1.67 -7.21 -4.64
CA TYR A 263 -3.02 -7.37 -4.14
C TYR A 263 -3.50 -8.84 -4.21
N ILE A 264 -3.23 -9.53 -5.32
CA ILE A 264 -3.54 -10.97 -5.51
C ILE A 264 -2.81 -11.81 -4.45
N THR A 265 -1.49 -11.61 -4.29
CA THR A 265 -0.70 -12.36 -3.30
C THR A 265 -1.16 -12.11 -1.88
N SER A 266 -1.50 -10.86 -1.55
CA SER A 266 -2.07 -10.48 -0.26
C SER A 266 -3.40 -11.18 0.00
N ASN A 267 -4.29 -11.28 -0.99
CA ASN A 267 -5.58 -11.99 -0.85
C ASN A 267 -5.39 -13.49 -0.70
N LEU A 268 -4.49 -14.11 -1.47
CA LEU A 268 -4.15 -15.53 -1.33
C LEU A 268 -3.61 -15.87 0.05
N MET A 269 -2.70 -15.03 0.59
CA MET A 269 -2.21 -15.19 1.96
C MET A 269 -3.32 -15.01 2.99
N THR A 270 -4.22 -14.04 2.76
CA THR A 270 -5.37 -13.84 3.65
C THR A 270 -6.28 -15.06 3.66
N PHE A 271 -6.60 -15.62 2.49
CA PHE A 271 -7.36 -16.86 2.37
C PHE A 271 -6.69 -18.01 3.12
N LEU A 272 -5.39 -18.23 2.93
CA LEU A 272 -4.61 -19.25 3.64
C LEU A 272 -4.69 -19.07 5.16
N GLN A 273 -4.47 -17.85 5.65
CA GLN A 273 -4.55 -17.53 7.08
C GLN A 273 -5.95 -17.81 7.63
N GLN A 274 -7.00 -17.36 6.94
CA GLN A 274 -8.39 -17.60 7.31
C GLN A 274 -8.70 -19.10 7.36
N TRP A 275 -8.25 -19.86 6.37
CA TRP A 275 -8.42 -21.31 6.30
C TRP A 275 -7.80 -22.02 7.51
N ILE A 276 -6.55 -21.68 7.84
CA ILE A 276 -5.84 -22.24 9.01
C ILE A 276 -6.56 -21.87 10.31
N ILE A 277 -6.88 -20.59 10.51
CA ILE A 277 -7.49 -20.11 11.76
C ILE A 277 -8.88 -20.71 11.95
N ARG A 278 -9.71 -20.76 10.90
CA ARG A 278 -11.05 -21.33 10.95
C ARG A 278 -11.01 -22.81 11.33
N ARG A 279 -10.10 -23.57 10.70
CA ARG A 279 -9.90 -24.99 11.00
C ARG A 279 -9.53 -25.19 12.48
N ASN A 280 -8.61 -24.39 13.00
CA ASN A 280 -8.19 -24.46 14.40
C ASN A 280 -9.31 -24.04 15.38
N PHE A 281 -10.09 -23.01 15.04
CA PHE A 281 -11.21 -22.53 15.85
C PHE A 281 -12.28 -23.62 16.05
N PHE A 282 -12.73 -24.27 14.99
CA PHE A 282 -13.72 -25.36 15.09
C PHE A 282 -13.16 -26.62 15.73
N LYS A 283 -11.85 -26.88 15.61
CA LYS A 283 -11.22 -27.99 16.34
C LYS A 283 -11.28 -27.74 17.85
N ASN A 284 -10.90 -26.55 18.31
CA ASN A 284 -10.89 -26.23 19.73
C ASN A 284 -12.29 -26.17 20.36
N ASN A 285 -13.29 -25.64 19.64
CA ASN A 285 -14.68 -25.59 20.12
C ASN A 285 -15.42 -26.95 20.09
N LYS A 286 -14.84 -28.01 19.49
CA LYS A 286 -15.40 -29.37 19.58
C LYS A 286 -15.03 -30.08 20.89
N TYR A 287 -14.06 -29.55 21.63
CA TYR A 287 -13.57 -30.15 22.88
C TYR A 287 -13.93 -29.31 24.13
N ASN A 288 -14.68 -28.21 23.96
CA ASN A 288 -15.20 -27.35 25.02
C ASN A 288 -16.73 -27.28 24.90
#